data_AF-A0A929VJC2-F1
#
_entry.id   AF-A0A929VJC2-F1
#
_cell.length_a   1.000
_cell.length_b   1.000
_cell.length_c   1.000
_cell.angle_alpha   90.00
_cell.angle_beta   90.00
_cell.angle_gamma   90.00
#
_symmetry.space_group_name_H-M   'P 1'
#
loop_
_entity.id
_entity.type
_entity.pdbx_description
1 polymer ?
#
loop_
_entity_poly.entity_id
_entity_poly.type
_entity_poly.pdbx_seq_one_letter_code
_entity_poly.pdbx_strand_id
1 'polypeptide(L)'
;TMFDQDEEKLLYNNYKAIKDDVDDLNRKYEYVSALIKISEIVPKIDNFFDNVMIMADDEKIKNNRLALVSKLKEMSLNIADFSKIVM
;
A
#
# COMPACT_ATOMS: atom_id res chain seq x y z
N THR A 1 -14.74 -2.67 -4.26
CA THR A 1 -13.67 -2.35 -5.23
C THR A 1 -13.83 -3.33 -6.38
N MET A 2 -13.87 -2.85 -7.62
CA MET A 2 -13.88 -3.73 -8.80
C MET A 2 -12.43 -3.88 -9.25
N PHE A 3 -11.94 -5.13 -9.31
CA PHE A 3 -10.58 -5.46 -9.72
C PHE A 3 -10.65 -6.25 -11.01
N ASP A 4 -9.93 -5.78 -12.03
CA ASP A 4 -9.96 -6.38 -13.36
C ASP A 4 -8.91 -7.49 -13.50
N GLN A 5 -7.76 -7.31 -12.85
CA GLN A 5 -6.66 -8.29 -12.86
C GLN A 5 -6.40 -8.90 -11.48
N ASP A 6 -5.79 -10.09 -11.46
CA ASP A 6 -5.53 -10.85 -10.24
C ASP A 6 -4.42 -10.22 -9.40
N GLU A 7 -3.49 -9.50 -10.03
CA GLU A 7 -2.43 -8.73 -9.40
C GLU A 7 -3.02 -7.62 -8.50
N GLU A 8 -4.10 -6.97 -8.92
CA GLU A 8 -4.78 -5.94 -8.11
C GLU A 8 -5.41 -6.55 -6.86
N LYS A 9 -6.07 -7.71 -7.01
CA LYS A 9 -6.68 -8.45 -5.90
C LYS A 9 -5.62 -8.92 -4.93
N LEU A 10 -4.52 -9.47 -5.45
CA LEU A 10 -3.42 -9.99 -4.65
C LEU A 10 -2.77 -8.85 -3.85
N LEU A 11 -2.46 -7.73 -4.50
CA LEU A 11 -1.89 -6.56 -3.83
C LEU A 11 -2.84 -6.00 -2.75
N TYR A 12 -4.13 -5.88 -3.05
CA TYR A 12 -5.12 -5.39 -2.09
C TYR A 12 -5.30 -6.31 -0.88
N ASN A 13 -5.32 -7.63 -1.09
CA ASN A 13 -5.46 -8.59 0.00
C ASN A 13 -4.24 -8.59 0.92
N ASN A 14 -3.03 -8.52 0.35
CA ASN A 14 -1.80 -8.39 1.14
C ASN A 14 -1.79 -7.06 1.91
N TYR A 15 -2.15 -5.95 1.26
CA TYR A 15 -2.29 -4.64 1.91
C TYR A 15 -3.21 -4.75 3.13
N LYS A 16 -4.39 -5.35 2.97
CA LYS A 16 -5.32 -5.56 4.08
C LYS A 16 -4.74 -6.42 5.20
N ALA A 17 -4.01 -7.48 4.86
CA ALA A 17 -3.45 -8.40 5.83
C ALA A 17 -2.41 -7.73 6.75
N ILE A 18 -1.59 -6.83 6.22
CA ILE A 18 -0.54 -6.18 7.02
C ILE A 18 -0.97 -4.82 7.61
N LYS A 19 -2.05 -4.22 7.10
CA LYS A 19 -2.44 -2.85 7.45
C LYS A 19 -2.61 -2.67 8.97
N ASP A 20 -3.33 -3.60 9.60
CA ASP A 20 -3.63 -3.50 11.03
C ASP A 20 -2.36 -3.68 11.88
N ASP A 21 -1.45 -4.57 11.44
CA ASP A 21 -0.14 -4.77 12.09
C ASP A 21 0.74 -3.51 11.95
N VAL A 22 0.81 -2.93 10.75
CA VAL A 22 1.57 -1.68 10.50
C VAL A 22 1.00 -0.54 11.34
N ASP A 23 -0.32 -0.40 11.44
CA ASP A 23 -0.97 0.63 12.25
C ASP A 23 -0.74 0.42 13.76
N ASP A 24 -0.66 -0.82 14.24
CA ASP A 24 -0.35 -1.13 15.64
C ASP A 24 1.14 -0.85 15.96
N LEU A 25 2.05 -1.27 15.08
CA LEU A 25 3.49 -0.98 15.21
C LEU A 25 3.76 0.53 15.19
N ASN A 26 3.06 1.28 14.33
CA ASN A 26 3.12 2.74 14.29
C ASN A 26 2.62 3.38 15.59
N ARG A 27 1.54 2.86 16.19
CA ARG A 27 1.05 3.33 17.50
C ARG A 27 2.03 3.04 18.64
N LYS A 28 2.84 1.98 18.51
CA LYS A 28 3.88 1.59 19.47
C LYS A 28 5.24 2.24 19.21
N TYR A 29 5.36 3.11 18.21
CA TYR A 29 6.62 3.73 17.79
C TYR A 29 7.67 2.71 17.29
N GLU A 30 7.24 1.51 16.88
CA GLU A 30 8.10 0.43 16.38
C GLU A 30 8.32 0.54 14.85
N TYR A 31 8.90 1.66 14.43
CA TYR A 31 9.00 2.01 13.00
C TYR A 31 9.83 1.04 12.17
N VAL A 32 10.90 0.46 12.74
CA VAL A 32 11.73 -0.54 12.03
C VAL A 32 10.91 -1.79 11.73
N SER A 33 10.16 -2.29 12.71
CA SER A 33 9.25 -3.43 12.54
C SER A 33 8.17 -3.11 11.50
N ALA A 34 7.61 -1.90 11.53
CA ALA A 34 6.61 -1.47 10.55
C ALA A 34 7.20 -1.42 9.13
N LEU A 35 8.42 -0.91 8.95
CA LEU A 35 9.12 -0.89 7.66
C LEU A 35 9.41 -2.30 7.14
N ILE A 36 9.80 -3.23 8.03
CA ILE A 36 9.97 -4.64 7.68
C ILE A 36 8.64 -5.23 7.19
N LYS A 37 7.50 -4.90 7.83
CA LYS A 37 6.20 -5.36 7.34
C LYS A 37 5.78 -4.76 6.01
N ILE A 38 6.06 -3.49 5.78
CA ILE A 38 5.82 -2.89 4.45
C ILE A 38 6.70 -3.54 3.38
N SER A 39 7.95 -3.92 3.70
CA SER A 39 8.87 -4.53 2.73
C SER A 39 8.37 -5.89 2.22
N GLU A 40 7.56 -6.62 3.00
CA GLU A 40 6.91 -7.87 2.58
C GLU A 40 5.95 -7.68 1.39
N ILE A 41 5.41 -6.46 1.22
CA ILE A 41 4.50 -6.10 0.13
C ILE A 41 5.21 -5.56 -1.10
N VAL A 42 6.46 -5.09 -0.98
CA VAL A 42 7.22 -4.49 -2.10
C VAL A 42 7.24 -5.40 -3.35
N PRO A 43 7.51 -6.71 -3.26
CA PRO A 43 7.48 -7.58 -4.44
C PRO A 43 6.10 -7.67 -5.11
N LYS A 44 5.02 -7.45 -4.36
CA LYS A 44 3.64 -7.46 -4.89
C LYS A 44 3.28 -6.12 -5.52
N ILE A 45 3.87 -5.04 -5.03
CA ILE A 45 3.80 -3.72 -5.66
C ILE A 45 4.51 -3.76 -7.00
N ASP A 46 5.74 -4.28 -7.05
CA ASP A 46 6.50 -4.39 -8.29
C ASP A 46 5.74 -5.22 -9.33
N ASN A 47 5.24 -6.40 -8.93
CA ASN A 47 4.44 -7.23 -9.81
C ASN A 47 3.15 -6.55 -10.29
N PHE A 48 2.53 -5.68 -9.49
CA PHE A 48 1.39 -4.88 -9.94
C PHE A 48 1.82 -3.85 -10.98
N PHE A 49 2.91 -3.11 -10.77
CA PHE A 49 3.39 -2.11 -11.73
C PHE A 49 3.90 -2.72 -13.04
N ASP A 50 4.46 -3.92 -13.00
CA ASP A 50 4.94 -4.64 -14.18
C ASP A 50 3.80 -5.16 -15.07
N ASN A 51 2.68 -5.57 -14.47
CA ASN A 51 1.59 -6.25 -15.19
C ASN A 51 0.33 -5.39 -15.36
N VAL A 52 0.15 -4.33 -14.58
CA VAL A 52 -1.08 -3.53 -14.53
C VAL A 52 -0.84 -2.10 -15.04
N MET A 53 -1.39 -1.79 -16.21
CA MET A 53 -1.33 -0.43 -16.77
C MET A 53 -2.29 0.52 -16.02
N ILE A 54 -1.75 1.43 -15.20
CA ILE A 54 -2.57 2.33 -14.36
C ILE A 54 -3.46 3.26 -15.20
N MET A 55 -2.98 3.72 -16.35
CA MET A 55 -3.71 4.63 -17.25
C MET A 55 -4.59 3.81 -18.21
N ALA A 56 -5.57 3.10 -17.65
CA ALA A 56 -6.59 2.40 -18.44
C ALA A 56 -7.59 3.38 -19.08
N ASP A 57 -8.17 2.99 -20.22
CA ASP A 57 -9.20 3.78 -20.92
C ASP A 57 -10.51 3.87 -20.14
N ASP A 58 -10.84 2.83 -19.36
CA ASP A 58 -11.99 2.84 -18.46
C ASP A 58 -11.68 3.65 -17.20
N GLU A 59 -12.40 4.78 -17.04
CA GLU A 59 -12.24 5.67 -15.89
C GLU A 59 -12.46 4.98 -14.54
N LYS A 60 -13.37 4.00 -14.46
CA LYS A 60 -13.60 3.26 -13.20
C LYS A 60 -12.40 2.39 -12.85
N ILE A 61 -11.81 1.71 -13.83
CA ILE A 61 -10.60 0.89 -13.63
C ILE A 61 -9.42 1.78 -13.24
N LYS A 62 -9.21 2.88 -13.96
CA LYS A 62 -8.18 3.88 -13.64
C LYS A 62 -8.34 4.42 -12.22
N ASN A 63 -9.54 4.84 -11.83
CA ASN A 63 -9.80 5.37 -10.49
C ASN A 63 -9.57 4.32 -9.39
N ASN A 64 -9.91 3.05 -9.64
CA ASN A 64 -9.65 1.97 -8.68
C ASN A 64 -8.13 1.72 -8.51
N ARG A 65 -7.36 1.71 -9.60
CA ARG A 65 -5.90 1.55 -9.58
C ARG A 65 -5.23 2.70 -8.85
N LEU A 66 -5.63 3.94 -9.14
CA LEU A 66 -5.15 5.13 -8.42
C LEU A 66 -5.49 5.07 -6.93
N ALA A 67 -6.71 4.64 -6.57
CA ALA A 67 -7.09 4.48 -5.17
C ALA A 67 -6.24 3.42 -4.45
N LEU A 68 -5.86 2.33 -5.12
CA LEU A 68 -4.98 1.31 -4.55
C LEU A 68 -3.57 1.85 -4.30
N VAL A 69 -3.00 2.59 -5.27
CA VAL A 69 -1.69 3.24 -5.13
C VAL A 69 -1.71 4.29 -4.02
N SER A 70 -2.77 5.10 -3.92
CA SER A 70 -2.92 6.08 -2.84
C SER A 70 -2.94 5.43 -1.45
N LYS A 71 -3.63 4.29 -1.28
CA LYS A 71 -3.65 3.54 -0.01
C LYS A 71 -2.26 3.05 0.42
N LEU A 72 -1.46 2.57 -0.54
CA LEU A 72 -0.10 2.12 -0.28
C LEU A 72 0.81 3.29 0.09
N LYS A 73 0.65 4.43 -0.59
CA LYS A 73 1.35 5.67 -0.27
C LYS A 73 1.00 6.18 1.14
N GLU A 74 -0.28 6.17 1.51
CA GLU A 74 -0.71 6.58 2.86
C GLU A 74 -0.11 5.69 3.94
N MET A 75 -0.07 4.37 3.71
CA MET A 75 0.53 3.41 4.64
C MET A 75 2.03 3.67 4.85
N SER A 76 2.78 3.99 3.81
CA SER A 76 4.21 4.31 3.94
C SER A 76 4.46 5.68 4.56
N LEU A 77 3.62 6.69 4.25
CA LEU A 77 3.71 8.02 4.86
C LEU A 77 3.39 8.01 6.35
N ASN A 78 2.50 7.14 6.81
CA ASN A 78 2.20 7.00 8.24
C ASN A 78 3.43 6.56 9.08
N ILE A 79 4.39 5.86 8.47
CA ILE A 79 5.67 5.53 9.11
C ILE A 79 6.64 6.73 9.08
N ALA A 80 6.65 7.47 7.97
CA ALA A 80 7.56 8.58 7.70
C ALA A 80 7.04 9.94 8.21
N ASP A 81 6.02 9.96 9.07
CA ASP A 81 5.52 11.18 9.69
C ASP A 81 6.50 11.68 10.78
N PHE A 82 7.57 12.30 10.31
CA PHE A 82 8.54 13.00 11.14
C PHE A 82 7.96 14.27 11.81
N SER A 83 6.69 14.63 11.60
CA SER A 83 6.04 15.72 12.37
C SER A 83 5.99 15.42 13.87
N LYS A 84 6.19 14.15 14.26
CA LYS A 84 6.37 13.74 15.66
C LYS A 84 7.80 13.86 16.19
N ILE A 85 8.78 14.13 15.33
CA ILE A 85 10.09 14.65 15.74
C ILE A 85 9.93 16.16 15.94
N VAL A 86 9.19 16.53 16.98
CA VAL A 86 9.25 17.89 17.52
C VAL A 86 10.39 17.89 18.53
N MET A 87 11.44 18.67 18.24
CA MET A 87 12.49 19.01 19.20
C MET A 87 12.00 20.08 20.16
#